data_AF-A0A7H4N047-F1
#
_entry.id   AF-A0A7H4N047-F1
#
_cell.length_a   1.000
_cell.length_b   1.000
_cell.length_c   1.000
_cell.angle_alpha   90.00
_cell.angle_beta   90.00
_cell.angle_gamma   90.00
#
_symmetry.space_group_name_H-M   'P 1'
#
loop_
_entity.id
_entity.type
_entity.pdbx_description
1 polymer ?
#
loop_
_entity_poly.entity_id
_entity_poly.type
_entity_poly.pdbx_seq_one_letter_code
_entity_poly.pdbx_strand_id
1 'polypeptide(L)'
;MQSEAGAIGAVHGALQTGALSTSFTSSQGLLLMIPTLYKLAGQLMPFVLHVAARTVATPRALHIRRSLGRHGRASDRLRDASAPAASRKPRTLR
;
A
#
# COMPACT_ATOMS: atom_id res chain seq x y z
N MET A 1 -15.44 18.76 -1.34
CA MET A 1 -16.02 17.39 -1.30
C MET A 1 -15.35 16.62 -0.19
N GLN A 2 -16.09 15.87 0.62
CA GLN A 2 -15.52 15.11 1.75
C GLN A 2 -15.14 13.66 1.38
N SER A 3 -15.68 13.13 0.28
CA SER A 3 -15.42 11.77 -0.19
C SER A 3 -15.47 11.76 -1.72
N GLU A 4 -14.79 10.81 -2.34
CA GLU A 4 -14.85 10.59 -3.79
C GLU A 4 -16.26 10.20 -4.26
N ALA A 5 -17.07 9.55 -3.40
CA ALA A 5 -18.50 9.35 -3.64
C ALA A 5 -19.28 10.68 -3.76
N GLY A 6 -18.94 11.66 -2.91
CA GLY A 6 -19.50 13.01 -3.00
C GLY A 6 -18.98 13.76 -4.23
N ALA A 7 -17.69 13.56 -4.56
CA ALA A 7 -17.05 14.18 -5.71
C ALA A 7 -17.75 13.84 -7.02
N ILE A 8 -18.02 12.55 -7.25
CA ILE A 8 -18.76 12.12 -8.45
C ILE A 8 -20.22 12.60 -8.42
N GLY A 9 -20.81 12.77 -7.23
CA GLY A 9 -22.18 13.29 -7.07
C GLY A 9 -22.35 14.72 -7.57
N ALA A 10 -21.45 15.65 -7.25
CA ALA A 10 -21.57 16.99 -7.82
C ALA A 10 -21.04 17.09 -9.26
N VAL A 11 -20.12 16.20 -9.69
CA VAL A 11 -19.80 16.07 -11.13
C VAL A 11 -21.07 15.69 -11.89
N HIS A 12 -21.88 14.76 -11.37
CA HIS A 12 -23.16 14.41 -11.96
C HIS A 12 -24.14 15.58 -11.99
N GLY A 13 -24.27 16.33 -10.89
CA GLY A 13 -25.11 17.54 -10.86
C GLY A 13 -24.64 18.63 -11.85
N ALA A 14 -23.34 18.83 -11.99
CA ALA A 14 -22.77 19.79 -12.94
C ALA A 14 -22.99 19.37 -14.41
N LEU A 15 -22.94 18.08 -14.69
CA LEU A 15 -23.24 17.55 -16.03
C LEU A 15 -24.74 17.69 -16.36
N GLN A 16 -25.62 17.56 -15.37
CA GLN A 16 -27.05 17.83 -15.53
C GLN A 16 -27.35 19.29 -15.85
N THR A 17 -26.56 20.23 -15.33
CA THR A 17 -26.70 21.66 -15.65
C THR A 17 -25.96 22.06 -16.94
N GLY A 18 -25.32 21.11 -17.64
CA GLY A 18 -24.65 21.33 -18.92
C GLY A 18 -23.18 21.76 -18.82
N ALA A 19 -22.58 21.73 -17.62
CA ALA A 19 -21.17 22.06 -17.43
C ALA A 19 -20.27 20.81 -17.62
N LEU A 20 -19.37 20.87 -18.60
CA LEU A 20 -18.36 19.84 -18.81
C LEU A 20 -17.47 19.71 -17.58
N SER A 21 -17.47 18.52 -16.99
CA SER A 21 -16.82 18.24 -15.71
C SER A 21 -15.82 17.09 -15.83
N THR A 22 -14.70 17.23 -15.12
CA THR A 22 -13.64 16.22 -15.05
C THR A 22 -13.27 15.96 -13.59
N SER A 23 -12.81 14.75 -13.29
CA SER A 23 -12.36 14.40 -11.93
C SER A 23 -11.15 13.49 -11.96
N PHE A 24 -10.40 13.48 -10.86
CA PHE A 24 -9.18 12.69 -10.68
C PHE A 24 -9.38 11.74 -9.50
N THR A 25 -9.11 10.45 -9.69
CA THR A 25 -9.27 9.41 -8.66
C THR A 25 -8.16 8.35 -8.76
N SER A 26 -8.01 7.55 -7.71
CA SER A 26 -7.15 6.36 -7.74
C SER A 26 -7.65 5.27 -6.77
N SER A 27 -7.36 4.00 -7.08
CA SER A 27 -7.47 2.87 -6.14
C SER A 27 -8.84 2.79 -5.45
N GLN A 28 -8.88 2.79 -4.11
CA GLN A 28 -10.08 2.68 -3.28
C GLN A 28 -11.13 3.76 -3.54
N GLY A 29 -10.69 4.96 -3.90
CA GLY A 29 -11.59 6.07 -4.18
C GLY A 29 -12.51 5.83 -5.38
N LEU A 30 -11.98 5.15 -6.41
CA LEU A 30 -12.75 4.76 -7.59
C LEU A 30 -13.90 3.82 -7.23
N LEU A 31 -13.70 2.91 -6.26
CA LEU A 31 -14.75 1.97 -5.83
C LEU A 31 -15.96 2.70 -5.25
N LEU A 32 -15.73 3.82 -4.56
CA LEU A 32 -16.80 4.65 -3.99
C LEU A 32 -17.55 5.44 -5.06
N MET A 33 -16.95 5.64 -6.24
CA MET A 33 -17.57 6.32 -7.37
C MET A 33 -18.43 5.38 -8.25
N ILE A 34 -18.23 4.06 -8.18
CA ILE A 34 -18.89 3.06 -9.04
C ILE A 34 -20.43 3.26 -9.16
N PRO A 35 -21.19 3.43 -8.06
CA PRO A 35 -22.65 3.53 -8.16
C PRO A 35 -23.11 4.73 -9.00
N THR A 36 -22.45 5.87 -8.85
CA THR A 36 -22.79 7.10 -9.58
C THR A 36 -22.29 7.05 -11.02
N LEU A 37 -21.16 6.37 -11.27
CA LEU A 37 -20.67 6.15 -12.64
C LEU A 37 -21.66 5.33 -13.48
N TYR A 38 -22.32 4.33 -12.89
CA TYR A 38 -23.40 3.59 -13.56
C TYR A 38 -24.59 4.49 -13.92
N LYS A 39 -24.95 5.44 -13.05
CA LYS A 39 -26.00 6.42 -13.34
C LYS A 39 -25.62 7.36 -14.48
N LEU A 40 -24.38 7.86 -14.48
CA LEU A 40 -23.85 8.74 -15.54
C LEU A 40 -23.81 8.03 -16.89
N ALA A 41 -23.38 6.76 -16.92
CA ALA A 41 -23.40 5.93 -18.12
C ALA A 41 -24.83 5.69 -18.63
N GLY A 42 -25.78 5.43 -17.73
CA GLY A 42 -27.19 5.25 -18.10
C GLY A 42 -27.88 6.51 -18.63
N GLN A 43 -27.37 7.69 -18.28
CA GLN A 43 -27.85 8.98 -18.77
C GLN A 43 -27.07 9.50 -19.99
N LEU A 44 -26.11 8.70 -20.51
CA LEU A 44 -25.26 9.04 -21.66
C LEU A 44 -24.58 10.42 -21.51
N MET A 45 -24.15 10.75 -20.28
CA MET A 45 -23.55 12.05 -20.01
C MET A 45 -22.06 12.09 -20.38
N PRO A 46 -21.61 13.12 -21.11
CA PRO A 46 -20.21 13.25 -21.51
C PRO A 46 -19.36 13.73 -20.33
N PHE A 47 -18.45 12.89 -19.82
CA PHE A 47 -17.50 13.28 -18.77
C PHE A 47 -16.17 12.53 -18.93
N VAL A 48 -15.11 13.08 -18.34
CA VAL A 48 -13.77 12.47 -18.34
C VAL A 48 -13.32 12.21 -16.91
N LEU A 49 -12.93 10.98 -16.62
CA LEU A 49 -12.35 10.57 -15.34
C LEU A 49 -10.88 10.20 -15.54
N HIS A 50 -10.00 10.97 -14.92
CA HIS A 50 -8.58 10.67 -14.88
C HIS A 50 -8.31 9.70 -13.73
N VAL A 51 -7.92 8.47 -14.06
CA VAL A 51 -7.65 7.42 -13.07
C VAL A 51 -6.16 7.12 -13.03
N ALA A 52 -5.51 7.41 -11.90
CA ALA A 52 -4.16 6.91 -11.66
C ALA A 52 -4.24 5.44 -11.21
N ALA A 53 -3.67 4.53 -12.01
CA ALA A 53 -3.64 3.11 -11.71
C ALA A 53 -2.79 2.84 -10.46
N ARG A 54 -3.46 2.59 -9.33
CA ARG A 54 -2.85 2.23 -8.05
C ARG A 54 -3.55 1.02 -7.49
N THR A 55 -2.79 0.08 -6.92
CA THR A 55 -3.33 -1.14 -6.32
C THR A 55 -4.40 -0.81 -5.30
N VAL A 56 -5.55 -1.48 -5.38
CA VAL A 56 -6.60 -1.41 -4.36
C VAL A 56 -6.04 -2.03 -3.09
N ALA A 57 -6.20 -1.33 -1.95
CA ALA A 57 -5.86 -1.91 -0.67
C ALA A 57 -6.78 -3.11 -0.41
N THR A 58 -6.24 -4.32 -0.49
CA THR A 58 -6.90 -5.49 0.10
C THR A 58 -6.58 -5.51 1.59
N PRO A 59 -7.52 -5.96 2.46
CA PRO A 59 -7.32 -5.99 3.91
C PRO A 59 -6.06 -6.75 4.38
N ARG A 60 -5.42 -7.52 3.48
CA ARG A 60 -4.22 -8.33 3.73
C ARG A 60 -2.97 -7.89 2.95
N ALA A 61 -3.02 -6.84 2.13
CA ALA A 61 -1.90 -6.38 1.30
C ALA A 61 -1.14 -5.15 1.81
N LEU A 62 -1.51 -4.60 2.98
CA LEU A 62 -0.71 -3.56 3.63
C LEU A 62 0.40 -4.19 4.50
N HIS A 63 1.33 -4.92 3.87
CA HIS A 63 2.68 -5.19 4.39
C HIS A 63 3.49 -5.98 3.35
N ILE A 64 4.09 -5.27 2.38
CA ILE A 64 5.25 -5.80 1.64
C ILE A 64 6.40 -4.81 1.83
N ARG A 65 6.86 -4.69 3.08
CA ARG A 65 8.21 -4.17 3.40
C ARG A 65 8.68 -4.52 4.82
N ARG A 66 8.45 -5.76 5.29
CA ARG A 66 9.20 -6.30 6.43
C ARG A 66 9.77 -7.67 6.07
N SER A 67 11.09 -7.66 5.81
CA SER A 67 12.00 -8.81 5.91
C SER A 67 12.08 -9.78 4.72
N LEU A 68 12.54 -9.31 3.56
CA LEU A 68 13.41 -10.11 2.68
C LEU A 68 14.88 -9.73 2.94
N GLY A 69 15.35 -10.02 4.16
CA GLY A 69 16.68 -9.60 4.61
C GLY A 69 17.23 -10.37 5.81
N ARG A 70 16.85 -11.64 6.03
CA ARG A 70 17.43 -12.47 7.11
C ARG A 70 17.84 -13.88 6.69
N HIS A 71 18.29 -14.08 5.44
CA HIS A 71 19.08 -15.26 5.06
C HIS A 71 20.48 -14.83 4.67
N GLY A 72 21.34 -14.64 5.68
CA GLY A 72 22.72 -14.30 5.44
C GLY A 72 23.52 -14.06 6.70
N ARG A 73 23.52 -14.99 7.68
CA ARG A 73 24.56 -15.14 8.72
C ARG A 73 24.51 -16.55 9.35
N ALA A 74 24.81 -17.58 8.55
CA ALA A 74 25.18 -18.90 9.09
C ALA A 74 26.71 -19.01 9.34
N SER A 75 27.51 -18.10 8.79
CA SER A 75 28.97 -18.13 8.81
C SER A 75 29.62 -17.41 10.00
N ASP A 76 28.86 -16.66 10.81
CA ASP A 76 29.42 -15.93 11.95
C ASP A 76 29.50 -16.73 13.25
N ARG A 77 28.86 -17.91 13.34
CA ARG A 77 28.98 -18.78 14.53
C ARG A 77 30.17 -19.74 14.51
N LEU A 78 30.92 -19.79 13.41
CA LEU A 78 32.08 -20.70 13.27
C LEU A 78 33.42 -20.00 13.56
N ARG A 79 33.43 -18.69 13.82
CA ARG A 79 34.66 -17.97 14.21
C ARG A 79 34.95 -18.00 15.72
N ASP A 80 33.92 -18.19 16.55
CA ASP A 80 34.09 -18.17 18.02
C ASP A 80 34.54 -19.53 18.61
N ALA A 81 34.65 -20.58 17.80
CA ALA A 81 35.04 -21.93 18.23
C ALA A 81 36.54 -22.24 18.08
N SER A 82 37.36 -21.26 17.65
CA SER A 82 38.80 -21.46 17.36
C SER A 82 39.74 -20.54 18.14
N ALA A 83 39.48 -20.35 19.44
CA ALA A 83 40.45 -19.73 20.36
C ALA A 83 41.17 -20.82 21.18
N PRO A 84 42.52 -20.79 21.28
CA PRO A 84 43.31 -21.92 21.80
C PRO A 84 43.22 -22.06 23.31
N ALA A 85 43.00 -23.29 23.77
CA ALA A 85 43.14 -23.69 25.16
C ALA A 85 44.60 -23.55 25.60
N ALA A 86 44.93 -22.48 26.34
CA ALA A 86 46.24 -22.30 26.95
C ALA A 86 46.12 -21.79 28.39
N SER A 87 46.93 -22.38 29.26
CA SER A 87 47.24 -21.99 30.65
C SER A 87 46.34 -22.54 31.78
N ARG A 88 46.46 -23.86 31.97
CA ARG A 88 46.35 -24.50 33.29
C ARG A 88 47.55 -24.07 34.15
N LYS A 89 47.33 -23.32 35.25
CA LYS A 89 48.28 -23.25 36.37
C LYS A 89 47.56 -23.50 37.70
N PRO A 90 48.11 -24.36 38.59
CA PRO A 90 47.51 -24.74 39.86
C PRO A 90 47.98 -23.81 40.99
N ARG A 91 47.14 -23.58 42.02
CA ARG A 91 47.52 -23.11 43.36
C ARG A 91 46.28 -23.15 44.27
N THR A 92 46.04 -24.22 45.04
CA THR A 92 46.53 -24.49 46.42
C THR A 92 46.21 -23.41 47.45
N LEU A 93 45.41 -23.84 48.44
CA LEU A 93 45.35 -23.43 49.85
C LEU A 93 44.94 -22.00 50.22
N ARG A 94 43.74 -21.86 50.79
CA ARG A 94 43.51 -21.79 52.24
C ARG A 94 42.05 -22.07 52.58
#